data_AF-A0A377XD43-F1
#
_entry.id   AF-A0A377XD43-F1
#
_cell.length_a   1.000
_cell.length_b   1.000
_cell.length_c   1.000
_cell.angle_alpha   90.00
_cell.angle_beta   90.00
_cell.angle_gamma   90.00
#
_symmetry.space_group_name_H-M   'P 1'
#
loop_
_entity.id
_entity.type
_entity.pdbx_description
1 polymer ?
#
loop_
_entity_poly.entity_id
_entity_poly.type
_entity_poly.pdbx_seq_one_letter_code
_entity_poly.pdbx_strand_id
1 'polypeptide(L)'
;MGVRCYCCASPGCTHSRFFCQSCKSKACSACGMKSTEQQHVLPNCEWQHITFTMPHFLWPFFNNNWPLFNDLFRCATRAMLRWARKQGIEVGIFCARHTYGRQLNQHPHIHVSVTRGGLDAMHGAWRSLFFKKKAVEEIWQSSVIRLLRPSHVRIMPGMLPGLDHIRDELQWRRYMQAQYGRYWKVHFAKKT
;
A
#
# COMPACT_ATOMS: atom_id res chain seq x y z
N MET A 1 -3.29 -5.65 -25.94
CA MET A 1 -4.63 -5.68 -25.32
C MET A 1 -5.61 -6.08 -26.41
N GLY A 2 -6.36 -7.18 -26.23
CA GLY A 2 -7.26 -7.69 -27.27
C GLY A 2 -8.71 -7.28 -27.01
N VAL A 3 -9.33 -6.57 -27.95
CA VAL A 3 -10.78 -6.33 -27.98
C VAL A 3 -11.36 -7.19 -29.10
N ARG A 4 -12.45 -7.91 -28.82
CA ARG A 4 -13.25 -8.57 -29.86
C ARG A 4 -14.52 -7.78 -30.09
N CYS A 5 -14.81 -7.46 -31.34
CA CYS A 5 -16.08 -6.92 -31.77
C CYS A 5 -16.98 -8.08 -32.18
N TYR A 6 -18.21 -8.11 -31.68
CA TYR A 6 -19.26 -9.02 -32.13
C TYR A 6 -20.33 -8.18 -32.81
N CYS A 7 -20.62 -8.51 -34.07
CA CYS A 7 -21.70 -7.89 -34.85
C CYS A 7 -22.92 -8.82 -34.87
N CYS A 8 -24.10 -8.23 -34.96
CA CYS A 8 -25.32 -8.99 -35.20
C CYS A 8 -25.25 -9.74 -36.54
N ALA A 9 -25.70 -11.00 -36.58
CA ALA A 9 -25.65 -11.82 -37.79
C ALA A 9 -26.73 -11.44 -38.83
N SER A 10 -27.71 -10.62 -38.47
CA SER A 10 -28.80 -10.21 -39.36
C SER A 10 -28.35 -9.15 -40.37
N PRO A 11 -28.63 -9.32 -41.68
CA PRO A 11 -28.36 -8.31 -42.70
C PRO A 11 -29.07 -6.98 -42.36
N GLY A 12 -28.33 -5.88 -42.34
CA GLY A 12 -28.86 -4.52 -42.08
C GLY A 12 -28.90 -4.10 -40.61
N CYS A 13 -28.51 -4.96 -39.66
CA CYS A 13 -28.41 -4.58 -38.25
C CYS A 13 -27.05 -3.94 -37.94
N THR A 14 -27.04 -2.70 -37.42
CA THR A 14 -25.81 -1.95 -37.09
C THR A 14 -25.31 -2.19 -35.67
N HIS A 15 -25.99 -3.05 -34.88
CA HIS A 15 -25.60 -3.32 -33.51
C HIS A 15 -24.28 -4.09 -33.44
N SER A 16 -23.33 -3.51 -32.69
CA SER A 16 -22.07 -4.16 -32.34
C SER A 16 -21.84 -4.07 -30.83
N ARG A 17 -21.17 -5.09 -30.29
CA ARG A 17 -20.71 -5.11 -28.89
C ARG A 17 -19.21 -5.38 -28.86
N PHE A 18 -18.50 -4.51 -28.17
CA PHE A 18 -17.07 -4.68 -27.90
C PHE A 18 -16.89 -5.44 -26.58
N PHE A 19 -16.14 -6.53 -26.64
CA PHE A 19 -15.74 -7.30 -25.47
C PHE A 19 -14.22 -7.22 -25.31
N CYS A 20 -13.78 -6.56 -24.24
CA CYS A 20 -12.39 -6.57 -23.82
C CYS A 20 -12.06 -7.95 -23.24
N GLN A 21 -11.10 -8.66 -23.85
CA GLN A 21 -10.64 -9.92 -23.26
C GLN A 21 -9.85 -9.65 -21.98
N SER A 22 -10.08 -10.47 -20.95
CA SER A 22 -9.38 -10.34 -19.69
C SER A 22 -7.91 -10.66 -19.87
N CYS A 23 -7.05 -9.65 -19.69
CA CYS A 23 -5.59 -9.86 -19.66
C CYS A 23 -5.10 -10.35 -18.28
N LYS A 24 -6.01 -10.47 -17.29
CA LYS A 24 -5.73 -10.83 -15.89
C LYS A 24 -4.67 -9.96 -15.20
N SER A 25 -4.24 -8.86 -15.82
CA SER A 25 -3.31 -7.91 -15.24
C SER A 25 -4.04 -6.97 -14.29
N LYS A 26 -3.49 -6.78 -13.08
CA LYS A 26 -3.97 -5.77 -12.13
C LYS A 26 -3.81 -4.33 -12.64
N ALA A 27 -2.94 -4.11 -13.62
CA ALA A 27 -2.74 -2.81 -14.25
C ALA A 27 -3.81 -2.49 -15.31
N CYS A 28 -4.60 -3.47 -15.74
CA CYS A 28 -5.69 -3.23 -16.67
C CYS A 28 -6.89 -2.67 -15.91
N SER A 29 -7.40 -1.53 -16.37
CA SER A 29 -8.58 -0.87 -15.81
C SER A 29 -9.80 -1.79 -15.74
N ALA A 30 -10.00 -2.66 -16.73
CA ALA A 30 -11.12 -3.61 -16.76
C ALA A 30 -10.91 -4.86 -15.86
N CYS A 31 -9.69 -5.40 -15.78
CA CYS A 31 -9.41 -6.61 -14.99
C CYS A 31 -9.13 -6.30 -13.51
N GLY A 32 -8.52 -5.15 -13.21
CA GLY A 32 -8.29 -4.70 -11.85
C GLY A 32 -9.59 -4.49 -11.07
N MET A 33 -10.61 -3.93 -11.73
CA MET A 33 -11.95 -3.68 -11.17
C MET A 33 -12.66 -4.98 -10.73
N LYS A 34 -12.61 -6.04 -11.56
CA LYS A 34 -13.23 -7.33 -11.22
C LYS A 34 -12.62 -8.01 -9.99
N SER A 35 -11.33 -7.79 -9.71
CA SER A 35 -10.70 -8.31 -8.48
C SER A 35 -11.12 -7.55 -7.22
N THR A 36 -11.67 -6.35 -7.36
CA THR A 36 -12.10 -5.49 -6.25
C THR A 36 -13.56 -5.72 -5.84
N GLU A 37 -14.35 -6.42 -6.66
CA GLU A 37 -15.79 -6.70 -6.43
C GLU A 37 -16.08 -7.94 -5.55
N GLN A 38 -15.06 -8.65 -5.04
CA GLN A 38 -15.25 -9.80 -4.14
C GLN A 38 -15.56 -9.39 -2.68
N GLN A 39 -16.36 -8.34 -2.46
CA GLN A 39 -16.70 -7.87 -1.10
C GLN A 39 -17.42 -8.94 -0.27
N HIS A 40 -18.17 -9.86 -0.89
CA HIS A 40 -18.88 -10.95 -0.21
C HIS A 40 -17.98 -12.00 0.47
N VAL A 41 -16.67 -12.00 0.21
CA VAL A 41 -15.72 -12.91 0.86
C VAL A 41 -15.20 -12.36 2.19
N LEU A 42 -15.40 -11.07 2.45
CA LEU A 42 -14.86 -10.41 3.64
C LEU A 42 -15.78 -10.61 4.85
N PRO A 43 -15.22 -10.77 6.06
CA PRO A 43 -16.00 -10.77 7.30
C PRO A 43 -16.88 -9.52 7.41
N ASN A 44 -18.17 -9.72 7.71
CA ASN A 44 -19.11 -8.65 7.98
C ASN A 44 -18.80 -8.01 9.34
N CYS A 45 -17.92 -7.00 9.33
CA CYS A 45 -17.46 -6.29 10.52
C CYS A 45 -17.02 -4.87 10.16
N GLU A 46 -16.77 -4.03 11.16
CA GLU A 46 -16.21 -2.70 10.91
C GLU A 46 -14.75 -2.79 10.43
N TRP A 47 -14.40 -2.03 9.40
CA TRP A 47 -13.05 -1.91 8.86
C TRP A 47 -12.47 -0.52 9.08
N GLN A 48 -11.14 -0.47 9.21
CA GLN A 48 -10.36 0.75 9.14
C GLN A 48 -9.52 0.73 7.87
N HIS A 49 -9.81 1.64 6.95
CA HIS A 49 -8.96 1.89 5.79
C HIS A 49 -7.92 2.97 6.11
N ILE A 50 -6.66 2.68 5.79
CA ILE A 50 -5.50 3.49 6.08
C ILE A 50 -4.66 3.63 4.81
N THR A 51 -4.33 4.86 4.43
CA THR A 51 -3.37 5.14 3.36
C THR A 51 -2.07 5.64 3.99
N PHE A 52 -1.03 4.83 3.88
CA PHE A 52 0.31 5.15 4.33
C PHE A 52 1.09 5.84 3.21
N THR A 53 1.49 7.08 3.48
CA THR A 53 2.36 7.86 2.58
C THR A 53 3.64 8.25 3.30
N MET A 54 4.63 8.75 2.56
CA MET A 54 5.91 9.17 3.09
C MET A 54 6.38 10.47 2.41
N PRO A 55 7.33 11.22 2.98
CA PRO A 55 7.89 12.40 2.34
C PRO A 55 8.40 12.09 0.93
N HIS A 56 8.20 13.01 -0.01
CA HIS A 56 8.56 12.78 -1.42
C HIS A 56 10.07 12.57 -1.64
N PHE A 57 10.89 13.12 -0.75
CA PHE A 57 12.33 12.87 -0.65
C PHE A 57 12.71 11.39 -0.49
N LEU A 58 11.79 10.52 -0.06
CA LEU A 58 12.03 9.08 0.06
C LEU A 58 11.56 8.28 -1.16
N TRP A 59 10.72 8.85 -2.01
CA TRP A 59 10.12 8.14 -3.14
C TRP A 59 11.13 7.59 -4.15
N PRO A 60 12.23 8.30 -4.50
CA PRO A 60 13.21 7.80 -5.46
C PRO A 60 13.79 6.43 -5.10
N PHE A 61 13.94 6.12 -3.81
CA PHE A 61 14.54 4.86 -3.35
C PHE A 61 13.70 3.62 -3.65
N PHE A 62 12.39 3.81 -3.83
CA PHE A 62 11.46 2.72 -4.14
C PHE A 62 11.21 2.58 -5.65
N ASN A 63 11.71 3.52 -6.46
CA ASN A 63 11.53 3.46 -7.91
C ASN A 63 12.26 2.24 -8.49
N ASN A 64 11.55 1.40 -9.24
CA ASN A 64 12.07 0.15 -9.82
C ASN A 64 12.73 -0.83 -8.81
N ASN A 65 12.66 -0.57 -7.51
CA ASN A 65 13.22 -1.40 -6.46
C ASN A 65 12.11 -2.24 -5.80
N TRP A 66 11.56 -3.18 -6.58
CA TRP A 66 10.42 -4.01 -6.17
C TRP A 66 10.59 -4.71 -4.82
N PRO A 67 11.75 -5.30 -4.47
CA PRO A 67 11.85 -5.97 -3.19
C PRO A 67 11.84 -4.97 -2.03
N LEU A 68 12.44 -3.78 -2.17
CA LEU A 68 12.40 -2.75 -1.14
C LEU A 68 10.97 -2.19 -0.96
N PHE A 69 10.23 -2.06 -2.06
CA PHE A 69 8.82 -1.69 -2.01
C PHE A 69 8.00 -2.79 -1.32
N ASN A 70 8.24 -4.07 -1.61
CA ASN A 70 7.55 -5.16 -0.94
C ASN A 70 7.76 -5.15 0.59
N ASP A 71 8.92 -4.70 1.06
CA ASP A 71 9.18 -4.53 2.50
C ASP A 71 8.32 -3.43 3.15
N LEU A 72 7.74 -2.50 2.37
CA LEU A 72 6.80 -1.51 2.90
C LEU A 72 5.50 -2.14 3.41
N PHE A 73 5.07 -3.29 2.89
CA PHE A 73 3.92 -4.01 3.44
C PHE A 73 4.15 -4.38 4.90
N ARG A 74 5.35 -4.89 5.22
CA ARG A 74 5.75 -5.23 6.59
C ARG A 74 5.81 -3.99 7.48
N CYS A 75 6.24 -2.86 6.92
CA CYS A 75 6.25 -1.58 7.64
C CYS A 75 4.82 -1.10 7.95
N ALA A 76 3.93 -1.17 6.97
CA ALA A 76 2.54 -0.71 7.08
C ALA A 76 1.76 -1.54 8.09
N THR A 77 1.87 -2.86 8.07
CA THR A 77 1.11 -3.75 8.98
C THR A 77 1.66 -3.81 10.40
N ARG A 78 2.88 -3.33 10.64
CA ARG A 78 3.58 -3.45 11.93
C ARG A 78 2.78 -2.89 13.09
N ALA A 79 2.20 -1.69 12.93
CA ALA A 79 1.45 -1.03 13.99
C ALA A 79 0.21 -1.84 14.40
N MET A 80 -0.53 -2.32 13.40
CA MET A 80 -1.77 -3.06 13.60
C MET A 80 -1.49 -4.40 14.26
N LEU A 81 -0.52 -5.16 13.74
CA LEU A 81 -0.15 -6.47 14.28
C LEU A 81 0.39 -6.36 15.71
N ARG A 82 1.23 -5.34 16.00
CA ARG A 82 1.76 -5.11 17.35
C ARG A 82 0.63 -4.80 18.33
N TRP A 83 -0.32 -3.96 17.93
CA TRP A 83 -1.44 -3.57 18.79
C TRP A 83 -2.42 -4.73 19.01
N ALA A 84 -2.82 -5.43 17.94
CA ALA A 84 -3.70 -6.59 17.99
C ALA A 84 -3.14 -7.69 18.90
N ARG A 85 -1.86 -8.03 18.74
CA ARG A 85 -1.17 -9.00 19.61
C ARG A 85 -1.18 -8.59 21.08
N LYS A 86 -0.97 -7.31 21.38
CA LYS A 86 -1.03 -6.80 22.76
C LYS A 86 -2.42 -6.97 23.38
N GLN A 87 -3.47 -6.99 22.57
CA GLN A 87 -4.85 -7.21 23.02
C GLN A 87 -5.26 -8.69 23.03
N GLY A 88 -4.42 -9.60 22.54
CA GLY A 88 -4.76 -11.01 22.36
C GLY A 88 -5.76 -11.27 21.24
N ILE A 89 -5.84 -10.37 20.26
CA ILE A 89 -6.85 -10.41 19.18
C ILE A 89 -6.18 -10.71 17.83
N GLU A 90 -6.76 -11.64 17.08
CA GLU A 90 -6.38 -11.93 15.70
C GLU A 90 -7.21 -11.09 14.71
N VAL A 91 -6.55 -10.18 13.99
CA VAL A 91 -7.19 -9.25 13.05
C VAL A 91 -6.99 -9.67 11.59
N GLY A 92 -7.97 -9.39 10.74
CA GLY A 92 -7.86 -9.52 9.29
C GLY A 92 -7.20 -8.28 8.68
N ILE A 93 -6.25 -8.46 7.75
CA ILE A 93 -5.55 -7.35 7.09
C ILE A 93 -5.42 -7.61 5.58
N PHE A 94 -5.81 -6.62 4.78
CA PHE A 94 -5.54 -6.57 3.34
C PHE A 94 -4.66 -5.37 3.02
N CYS A 95 -3.67 -5.57 2.16
CA CYS A 95 -2.79 -4.50 1.72
C CYS A 95 -2.74 -4.41 0.20
N ALA A 96 -2.74 -3.19 -0.33
CA ALA A 96 -2.52 -2.90 -1.74
C ALA A 96 -1.42 -1.85 -1.88
N ARG A 97 -0.53 -2.06 -2.84
CA ARG A 97 0.52 -1.10 -3.19
C ARG A 97 0.10 -0.30 -4.40
N HIS A 98 0.30 1.00 -4.35
CA HIS A 98 0.23 1.90 -5.50
C HIS A 98 1.56 2.64 -5.70
N THR A 99 1.99 2.78 -6.95
CA THR A 99 3.23 3.46 -7.33
C THR A 99 3.01 4.89 -7.81
N TYR A 100 1.79 5.21 -8.26
CA TYR A 100 1.43 6.49 -8.88
C TYR A 100 0.24 7.14 -8.17
N GLY A 101 0.23 8.46 -8.18
CA GLY A 101 -0.92 9.26 -7.76
C GLY A 101 -1.96 9.41 -8.88
N ARG A 102 -3.04 10.16 -8.59
CA ARG A 102 -4.12 10.43 -9.55
C ARG A 102 -3.64 11.12 -10.82
N GLN A 103 -2.60 11.95 -10.72
CA GLN A 103 -2.00 12.67 -11.85
C GLN A 103 -0.90 11.85 -12.56
N LEU A 104 -0.78 10.55 -12.28
CA LEU A 104 0.28 9.66 -12.79
C LEU A 104 1.70 10.12 -12.43
N ASN A 105 1.84 10.99 -11.44
CA ASN A 105 3.12 11.31 -10.83
C ASN A 105 3.53 10.18 -9.88
N GLN A 106 4.83 9.92 -9.80
CA GLN A 106 5.36 8.94 -8.86
C GLN A 106 4.92 9.30 -7.44
N HIS A 107 4.24 8.38 -6.78
CA HIS A 107 3.71 8.55 -5.43
C HIS A 107 3.58 7.17 -4.78
N PRO A 108 4.68 6.54 -4.35
CA PRO A 108 4.64 5.23 -3.71
C PRO A 108 3.88 5.31 -2.38
N HIS A 109 2.79 4.57 -2.28
CA HIS A 109 1.96 4.50 -1.08
C HIS A 109 1.35 3.10 -0.91
N ILE A 110 0.99 2.78 0.34
CA ILE A 110 0.35 1.51 0.70
C ILE A 110 -1.05 1.81 1.25
N HIS A 111 -2.06 1.18 0.67
CA HIS A 111 -3.39 1.08 1.25
C HIS A 111 -3.45 -0.16 2.13
N VAL A 112 -4.02 0.00 3.32
CA VAL A 112 -4.31 -1.10 4.23
C VAL A 112 -5.77 -1.03 4.65
N SER A 113 -6.45 -2.16 4.61
CA SER A 113 -7.75 -2.38 5.23
C SER A 113 -7.53 -3.36 6.38
N VAL A 114 -7.86 -2.96 7.60
CA VAL A 114 -7.74 -3.82 8.78
C VAL A 114 -9.09 -3.90 9.50
N THR A 115 -9.46 -5.08 9.98
CA THR A 115 -10.67 -5.25 10.80
C THR A 115 -10.54 -4.45 12.10
N ARG A 116 -11.60 -3.75 12.52
CA ARG A 116 -11.69 -3.05 13.81
C ARG A 116 -12.17 -3.98 14.92
N GLY A 117 -11.66 -5.20 14.87
CA GLY A 117 -11.97 -6.29 15.77
C GLY A 117 -11.41 -7.58 15.22
N GLY A 118 -11.57 -8.65 15.97
CA GLY A 118 -11.01 -9.94 15.61
C GLY A 118 -11.37 -11.01 16.63
N LEU A 119 -10.89 -12.22 16.39
CA LEU A 119 -11.11 -13.34 17.30
C LEU A 119 -10.15 -13.23 18.49
N ASP A 120 -10.69 -13.42 19.69
CA ASP A 120 -9.88 -13.58 20.89
C ASP A 120 -9.12 -14.91 20.82
N ALA A 121 -7.80 -14.85 20.98
CA ALA A 121 -6.93 -16.02 20.79
C ALA A 121 -7.21 -17.17 21.77
N MET A 122 -7.86 -16.89 22.91
CA MET A 122 -8.17 -17.89 23.93
C MET A 122 -9.58 -18.48 23.79
N HIS A 123 -10.58 -17.65 23.48
CA HIS A 123 -11.99 -18.04 23.54
C HIS A 123 -12.69 -18.07 22.18
N GLY A 124 -12.03 -17.62 21.10
CA GLY A 124 -12.62 -17.53 19.76
C GLY A 124 -13.76 -16.50 19.64
N ALA A 125 -14.04 -15.73 20.69
CA ALA A 125 -15.09 -14.71 20.69
C ALA A 125 -14.61 -13.45 19.96
N TRP A 126 -15.52 -12.79 19.23
CA TRP A 126 -15.21 -11.53 18.57
C TRP A 126 -15.03 -10.39 19.58
N ARG A 127 -13.94 -9.63 19.46
CA ARG A 127 -13.65 -8.44 20.28
C ARG A 127 -13.32 -7.25 19.40
N SER A 128 -13.93 -6.10 19.70
CA SER A 128 -13.65 -4.84 19.01
C SER A 128 -12.26 -4.30 19.32
N LEU A 129 -11.67 -3.62 18.35
CA LEU A 129 -10.33 -3.06 18.45
C LEU A 129 -10.25 -1.69 17.75
N PHE A 130 -9.52 -0.77 18.36
CA PHE A 130 -9.34 0.58 17.87
C PHE A 130 -7.87 0.92 17.66
N PHE A 131 -7.54 1.53 16.52
CA PHE A 131 -6.19 1.97 16.18
C PHE A 131 -6.05 3.48 16.36
N LYS A 132 -5.17 3.90 17.27
CA LYS A 132 -4.85 5.32 17.45
C LYS A 132 -4.01 5.82 16.28
N LYS A 133 -4.54 6.77 15.51
CA LYS A 133 -3.86 7.36 14.33
C LYS A 133 -2.41 7.75 14.59
N LYS A 134 -2.16 8.55 15.64
CA LYS A 134 -0.81 9.03 15.98
C LYS A 134 0.18 7.91 16.27
N ALA A 135 -0.24 6.87 17.00
CA ALA A 135 0.62 5.72 17.28
C ALA A 135 0.94 4.92 16.00
N VAL A 136 -0.02 4.81 15.07
CA VAL A 136 0.20 4.17 13.77
C VAL A 136 1.16 5.00 12.90
N GLU A 137 1.03 6.33 12.90
CA GLU A 137 1.94 7.26 12.21
C GLU A 137 3.39 7.13 12.70
N GLU A 138 3.60 7.15 14.01
CA GLU A 138 4.94 7.02 14.63
C GLU A 138 5.60 5.67 14.30
N ILE A 139 4.82 4.57 14.35
CA ILE A 139 5.32 3.24 14.00
C ILE A 139 5.62 3.15 12.50
N TRP A 140 4.79 3.74 11.63
CA TRP A 140 5.04 3.78 10.19
C TRP A 140 6.35 4.50 9.86
N GLN A 141 6.50 5.73 10.34
CA GLN A 141 7.68 6.57 10.14
C GLN A 141 8.97 5.86 10.61
N SER A 142 8.97 5.36 11.85
CA SER A 142 10.12 4.62 12.39
C SER A 142 10.42 3.34 11.62
N SER A 143 9.40 2.63 11.13
CA SER A 143 9.59 1.39 10.37
C SER A 143 10.22 1.65 9.01
N VAL A 144 9.76 2.67 8.28
CA VAL A 144 10.33 3.03 6.96
C VAL A 144 11.76 3.51 7.09
N ILE A 145 12.06 4.38 8.06
CA ILE A 145 13.44 4.85 8.27
C ILE A 145 14.36 3.71 8.68
N ARG A 146 13.89 2.79 9.53
CA ARG A 146 14.68 1.61 9.92
C ARG A 146 14.90 0.64 8.75
N LEU A 147 13.96 0.54 7.81
CA LEU A 147 14.13 -0.22 6.57
C LEU A 147 15.21 0.41 5.67
N LEU A 148 15.20 1.74 5.53
CA LEU A 148 16.08 2.44 4.60
C LEU A 148 17.51 2.61 5.15
N ARG A 149 17.71 2.83 6.45
CA ARG A 149 19.03 3.04 7.06
C ARG A 149 20.10 2.01 6.63
N PRO A 150 19.88 0.68 6.68
CA PRO A 150 20.88 -0.31 6.25
C PRO A 150 20.96 -0.48 4.73
N SER A 151 20.08 0.15 3.95
CA SER A 151 19.94 -0.09 2.52
C SER A 151 20.85 0.80 1.65
N HIS A 152 21.84 1.50 2.22
CA HIS A 152 22.72 2.43 1.49
C HIS A 152 23.37 1.79 0.25
N VAL A 153 24.06 0.66 0.45
CA VAL A 153 24.78 -0.06 -0.61
C VAL A 153 23.81 -0.59 -1.68
N ARG A 154 22.62 -1.02 -1.27
CA ARG A 154 21.60 -1.55 -2.17
C ARG A 154 20.92 -0.47 -3.00
N ILE A 155 20.76 0.73 -2.44
CA ILE A 155 20.08 1.85 -3.09
C ILE A 155 21.06 2.66 -3.96
N MET A 156 22.32 2.77 -3.53
CA MET A 156 23.33 3.66 -4.14
C MET A 156 22.77 5.07 -4.40
N PRO A 157 22.36 5.81 -3.35
CA PRO A 157 21.60 7.05 -3.51
C PRO A 157 22.34 8.11 -4.34
N GLY A 158 23.67 8.17 -4.26
CA GLY A 158 24.50 9.07 -5.08
C GLY A 158 24.41 8.85 -6.60
N MET A 159 23.87 7.70 -7.05
CA MET A 159 23.62 7.40 -8.47
C MET A 159 22.22 7.80 -8.92
N LEU A 160 21.35 8.24 -8.00
CA LEU A 160 20.00 8.69 -8.33
C LEU A 160 20.01 10.17 -8.72
N PRO A 161 19.21 10.59 -9.72
CA PRO A 161 19.12 11.99 -10.12
C PRO A 161 18.76 12.91 -8.95
N GLY A 162 19.56 13.97 -8.75
CA GLY A 162 19.36 14.96 -7.68
C GLY A 162 19.77 14.51 -6.28
N LEU A 163 20.44 13.35 -6.14
CA LEU A 163 20.89 12.79 -4.87
C LEU A 163 22.42 12.52 -4.84
N ASP A 164 23.16 13.10 -5.76
CA ASP A 164 24.63 13.03 -5.92
C ASP A 164 25.42 13.56 -4.70
N HIS A 165 24.76 14.34 -3.84
CA HIS A 165 25.29 14.80 -2.56
C HIS A 165 25.30 13.72 -1.47
N ILE A 166 24.73 12.53 -1.71
CA ILE A 166 24.72 11.38 -0.80
C ILE A 166 25.73 10.33 -1.29
N ARG A 167 27.01 10.57 -0.99
CA ARG A 167 28.16 9.84 -1.48
C ARG A 167 28.61 8.73 -0.54
N ASP A 168 28.33 8.87 0.75
CA ASP A 168 28.78 7.96 1.79
C ASP A 168 27.69 7.64 2.82
N GLU A 169 27.98 6.68 3.69
CA GLU A 169 27.06 6.23 4.72
C GLU A 169 26.76 7.32 5.77
N LEU A 170 27.70 8.24 6.02
CA LEU A 170 27.51 9.34 6.96
C LEU A 170 26.45 10.32 6.44
N GLN A 171 26.57 10.72 5.17
CA GLN A 171 25.60 11.56 4.48
C GLN A 171 24.24 10.85 4.38
N TRP A 172 24.22 9.55 4.12
CA TRP A 172 22.99 8.75 4.14
C TRP A 172 22.29 8.77 5.50
N ARG A 173 23.04 8.55 6.59
CA ARG A 173 22.51 8.58 7.96
C ARG A 173 21.94 9.97 8.30
N ARG A 174 22.66 11.04 7.92
CA ARG A 174 22.19 12.43 8.09
C ARG A 174 20.91 12.69 7.30
N TYR A 175 20.85 12.25 6.04
CA TYR A 175 19.66 12.35 5.21
C TYR A 175 18.47 11.62 5.82
N MET A 176 18.65 10.37 6.25
CA MET A 176 17.61 9.59 6.96
C MET A 176 17.13 10.27 8.24
N GLN A 177 18.04 10.86 9.02
CA GLN A 177 17.68 11.60 10.24
C GLN A 177 16.85 12.84 9.91
N ALA A 178 17.23 13.59 8.87
CA ALA A 178 16.45 14.73 8.40
C ALA A 178 15.05 14.33 7.94
N GLN A 179 14.92 13.24 7.17
CA GLN A 179 13.60 12.75 6.74
C GLN A 179 12.77 12.19 7.90
N TYR A 180 13.41 11.61 8.92
CA TYR A 180 12.73 11.22 10.16
C TYR A 180 12.20 12.44 10.93
N GLY A 181 12.86 13.59 10.90
CA GLY A 181 12.37 14.81 11.57
C GLY A 181 11.20 15.52 10.86
N ARG A 182 10.87 15.14 9.62
CA ARG A 182 9.78 15.78 8.86
C ARG A 182 8.40 15.36 9.36
N TYR A 183 7.39 16.09 8.92
CA TYR A 183 5.99 15.67 9.05
C TYR A 183 5.67 14.54 8.06
N TRP A 184 5.02 13.48 8.56
CA TRP A 184 4.56 12.34 7.78
C TRP A 184 3.04 12.30 7.79
N LYS A 185 2.44 12.03 6.63
CA LYS A 185 0.98 11.98 6.49
C LYS A 185 0.51 10.54 6.39
N VAL A 186 -0.35 10.12 7.32
CA VAL A 186 -1.14 8.90 7.19
C VAL A 186 -2.62 9.29 7.19
N HIS A 187 -3.36 8.78 6.22
CA HIS A 187 -4.78 9.07 6.09
C HIS A 187 -5.61 7.90 6.63
N PHE A 188 -6.44 8.17 7.63
CA PHE A 188 -7.44 7.24 8.13
C PHE A 188 -8.77 7.64 7.50
N ALA A 189 -9.34 6.76 6.67
CA ALA A 189 -10.68 6.99 6.16
C ALA A 189 -11.74 6.83 7.27
N LYS A 190 -12.96 7.28 7.01
CA LYS A 190 -14.11 6.92 7.84
C LYS A 190 -14.24 5.39 7.89
N LYS A 191 -14.63 4.87 9.05
CA LYS A 191 -14.90 3.44 9.21
C LYS A 191 -16.03 3.02 8.26
N THR A 192 -15.92 1.81 7.75
CA THR A 192 -16.92 1.17 6.87
C THR A 192 -17.38 -0.11 7.49
#